data_AF-A0A7X2MHS4-F1
#
_entry.id   AF-A0A7X2MHS4-F1
#
_cell.length_a   1.000
_cell.length_b   1.000
_cell.length_c   1.000
_cell.angle_alpha   90.00
_cell.angle_beta   90.00
_cell.angle_gamma   90.00
#
_symmetry.space_group_name_H-M   'P 1'
#
loop_
_entity.id
_entity.type
_entity.pdbx_description
1 polymer ?
#
loop_
_entity_poly.entity_id
_entity_poly.type
_entity_poly.pdbx_seq_one_letter_code
_entity_poly.pdbx_strand_id
1 'polypeptide(L)'
;NQIQQLVLRLKILSSIVKPVVESGFDGIFLVAANPVDILTYATWKFSGFPKEKVIGSGTSLDTARLRVAMTEMTGIKDPRSMHA
;
A
#
# COMPACT_ATOMS: atom_id res chain seq x y z
N ASN A 1 4.67 -1.57 22.55
CA ASN A 1 4.91 -0.20 22.06
C ASN A 1 4.83 -0.21 20.52
N GLN A 2 3.93 0.56 19.91
CA GLN A 2 3.72 0.60 18.45
C GLN A 2 4.96 1.04 17.65
N ILE A 3 5.77 1.95 18.19
CA ILE A 3 6.99 2.44 17.55
C ILE A 3 8.00 1.30 17.36
N GLN A 4 8.15 0.40 18.34
CA GLN A 4 9.05 -0.75 18.22
C GLN A 4 8.60 -1.72 17.12
N GLN A 5 7.30 -1.93 16.97
CA GLN A 5 6.78 -2.76 15.87
C GLN A 5 7.09 -2.13 14.51
N LEU A 6 6.97 -0.80 14.39
CA LEU A 6 7.31 -0.09 13.16
C LEU A 6 8.80 -0.24 12.82
N VAL A 7 9.69 -0.05 13.79
CA VAL A 7 11.15 -0.20 13.59
C VAL A 7 11.49 -1.60 13.07
N LEU A 8 10.86 -2.64 13.63
CA LEU A 8 11.06 -4.01 13.14
C LEU A 8 10.59 -4.19 11.70
N ARG A 9 9.39 -3.69 11.36
CA ARG A 9 8.85 -3.77 10.00
C ARG A 9 9.74 -3.06 8.98
N LEU A 10 10.32 -1.91 9.34
CA LEU A 10 11.25 -1.18 8.48
C LEU A 10 12.55 -1.97 8.22
N LYS A 11 13.08 -2.66 9.23
CA LYS A 11 14.26 -3.53 9.06
C LYS A 11 13.97 -4.69 8.11
N ILE A 12 12.84 -5.38 8.31
CA ILE A 12 12.39 -6.47 7.45
C ILE A 12 12.19 -5.98 6.02
N LEU A 13 11.53 -4.83 5.85
CA LEU A 13 11.29 -4.24 4.54
C LEU A 13 12.59 -3.90 3.82
N SER A 14 13.56 -3.29 4.50
CA SER A 14 14.88 -3.01 3.90
C SER A 14 15.62 -4.29 3.49
N SER A 15 15.49 -5.38 4.25
CA SER A 15 16.12 -6.66 3.88
C SER A 15 15.48 -7.35 2.67
N ILE A 16 14.28 -6.91 2.26
CA ILE A 16 13.57 -7.42 1.09
C ILE A 16 13.80 -6.50 -0.11
N VAL A 17 13.60 -5.19 0.06
CA VAL A 17 13.63 -4.22 -1.04
C VAL A 17 15.01 -4.13 -1.69
N LYS A 18 16.09 -4.09 -0.88
CA LYS A 18 17.45 -3.92 -1.42
C LYS A 18 17.87 -5.10 -2.31
N PRO A 19 17.76 -6.38 -1.88
CA PRO A 19 18.10 -7.50 -2.74
C PRO A 19 17.26 -7.58 -4.04
N VAL A 20 15.99 -7.18 -3.98
CA VAL A 20 15.12 -7.14 -5.18
C VAL A 20 15.64 -6.11 -6.19
N VAL A 21 16.05 -4.92 -5.74
CA VAL A 21 16.63 -3.92 -6.63
C VAL A 21 18.00 -4.38 -7.15
N GLU A 22 18.84 -4.95 -6.28
CA GLU A 22 20.17 -5.49 -6.63
C GLU A 22 20.09 -6.63 -7.65
N SER A 23 18.97 -7.37 -7.71
CA SER A 23 18.76 -8.41 -8.73
C SER A 23 18.47 -7.84 -10.14
N GLY A 24 18.50 -6.52 -10.32
CA GLY A 24 18.21 -5.85 -11.60
C GLY A 24 16.72 -5.61 -11.86
N PHE A 25 15.87 -5.69 -10.82
CA PHE A 25 14.47 -5.29 -10.96
C PHE A 25 14.36 -3.82 -11.36
N ASP A 26 13.52 -3.50 -12.36
CA ASP A 26 13.20 -2.13 -12.78
C ASP A 26 11.67 -1.91 -12.96
N GLY A 27 10.87 -2.75 -12.29
CA GLY A 27 9.42 -2.70 -12.34
C GLY A 27 8.81 -1.67 -11.39
N ILE A 28 7.58 -1.94 -10.95
CA ILE A 28 6.84 -1.11 -9.99
C ILE A 28 6.66 -1.89 -8.69
N PHE A 29 6.91 -1.25 -7.55
CA PHE A 29 6.56 -1.78 -6.24
C PHE A 29 5.10 -1.48 -5.91
N LEU A 30 4.35 -2.51 -5.52
CA LEU A 30 3.03 -2.38 -4.90
C LEU A 30 3.10 -2.82 -3.44
N VAL A 31 2.86 -1.88 -2.52
CA VAL A 31 2.95 -2.11 -1.06
C VAL A 31 1.54 -2.24 -0.48
N ALA A 32 1.23 -3.39 0.11
CA ALA A 32 -0.03 -3.65 0.81
C ALA A 32 0.14 -3.91 2.31
N ALA A 33 1.39 -3.93 2.80
CA ALA A 33 1.69 -4.18 4.20
C ALA A 33 1.38 -2.94 5.06
N ASN A 34 0.81 -3.13 6.24
CA ASN A 34 0.51 -2.03 7.15
C ASN A 34 1.69 -1.65 8.05
N PRO A 35 1.79 -0.40 8.53
CA PRO A 35 1.02 0.77 8.10
C PRO A 35 1.42 1.21 6.69
N VAL A 36 0.48 1.15 5.74
CA VAL A 36 0.78 1.16 4.30
C VAL A 36 1.48 2.42 3.82
N ASP A 37 1.10 3.59 4.31
CA ASP A 37 1.70 4.86 3.88
C ASP A 37 3.17 4.96 4.29
N ILE A 38 3.47 4.59 5.54
CA ILE A 38 4.84 4.62 6.08
C ILE A 38 5.71 3.58 5.38
N LEU A 39 5.19 2.37 5.15
CA LEU A 39 5.95 1.32 4.47
C LEU A 39 6.13 1.62 2.98
N THR A 40 5.16 2.26 2.33
CA THR A 40 5.30 2.73 0.93
C THR A 40 6.41 3.79 0.84
N TYR A 41 6.41 4.76 1.75
CA TYR A 41 7.47 5.77 1.83
C TYR A 41 8.84 5.12 2.08
N ALA A 42 8.91 4.14 2.99
CA ALA A 42 10.15 3.41 3.26
C ALA A 42 10.63 2.61 2.04
N THR A 43 9.75 1.92 1.32
CA THR A 43 10.08 1.23 0.06
C THR A 43 10.62 2.20 -0.98
N TRP A 44 10.03 3.39 -1.09
CA TRP A 44 10.55 4.43 -1.98
C TRP A 44 11.98 4.83 -1.61
N LYS A 45 12.25 5.07 -0.32
CA LYS A 45 13.60 5.42 0.14
C LYS A 45 14.61 4.28 0.00
N PHE A 46 14.19 3.03 0.24
CA PHE A 46 15.09 1.88 0.16
C PHE A 46 15.37 1.43 -1.28
N SER A 47 14.41 1.58 -2.19
CA SER A 47 14.58 1.19 -3.61
C SER A 47 15.37 2.21 -4.43
N GLY A 48 15.31 3.50 -4.07
CA GLY A 48 15.90 4.57 -4.87
C GLY A 48 15.14 4.85 -6.18
N PHE A 49 13.98 4.24 -6.38
CA PHE A 49 13.18 4.42 -7.59
C PHE A 49 12.51 5.80 -7.63
N PRO A 50 12.13 6.28 -8.84
CA PRO A 50 11.18 7.38 -8.97
C PRO A 50 9.89 7.09 -8.20
N LYS A 51 9.28 8.13 -7.61
CA LYS A 51 8.11 7.98 -6.72
C LYS A 51 6.91 7.31 -7.40
N GLU A 52 6.76 7.53 -8.71
CA GLU A 52 5.72 6.95 -9.55
C GLU A 52 5.83 5.42 -9.72
N LYS A 53 7.02 4.83 -9.45
CA LYS A 53 7.25 3.38 -9.46
C LYS A 53 7.02 2.73 -8.09
N VAL A 54 6.54 3.46 -7.09
CA VAL A 54 6.28 2.92 -5.74
C VAL A 54 4.89 3.32 -5.28
N ILE A 55 3.96 2.37 -5.32
CA ILE A 55 2.53 2.58 -5.08
C ILE A 55 2.12 1.83 -3.82
N GLY A 56 1.47 2.52 -2.90
CA GLY A 56 0.78 1.88 -1.78
C GLY A 56 -0.64 1.52 -2.17
N SER A 57 -1.20 0.44 -1.61
CA SER A 57 -2.63 0.14 -1.77
C SER A 57 -3.52 1.24 -1.18
N GLY A 58 -2.98 2.04 -0.26
CA GLY A 58 -3.67 3.13 0.43
C GLY A 58 -4.98 2.62 1.03
N THR A 59 -6.05 3.37 0.81
CA THR A 59 -7.41 3.07 1.27
C THR A 59 -8.25 2.33 0.23
N SER A 60 -7.67 1.77 -0.83
CA SER A 60 -8.44 1.18 -1.95
C SER A 60 -9.45 0.12 -1.49
N LEU A 61 -9.07 -0.71 -0.51
CA LEU A 61 -9.97 -1.71 0.08
C LEU A 61 -11.06 -1.06 0.94
N ASP A 62 -10.72 -0.03 1.70
CA ASP A 62 -11.67 0.69 2.54
C ASP A 62 -12.70 1.46 1.69
N THR A 63 -12.28 2.07 0.58
CA THR A 63 -13.18 2.65 -0.42
C THR A 63 -14.07 1.59 -1.07
N ALA A 64 -13.55 0.40 -1.37
CA ALA A 64 -14.39 -0.69 -1.86
C ALA A 64 -15.45 -1.12 -0.84
N ARG A 65 -15.08 -1.23 0.44
CA ARG A 65 -16.02 -1.50 1.54
C ARG A 65 -17.05 -0.40 1.74
N LEU A 66 -16.63 0.87 1.64
CA LEU A 66 -17.53 2.02 1.71
C LEU A 66 -18.58 1.96 0.59
N ARG A 67 -18.18 1.68 -0.65
CA ARG A 67 -19.11 1.53 -1.77
C ARG A 67 -20.14 0.43 -1.53
N VAL A 68 -19.73 -0.69 -0.93
CA VAL A 68 -20.67 -1.76 -0.53
C VAL A 68 -21.64 -1.27 0.54
N ALA A 69 -21.16 -0.65 1.62
CA ALA A 69 -22.03 -0.11 2.66
C ALA A 69 -23.04 0.93 2.10
N MET A 70 -22.62 1.76 1.15
CA MET A 70 -23.49 2.73 0.49
C MET A 70 -24.61 2.05 -0.33
N THR A 71 -24.37 0.89 -0.94
CA THR A 71 -25.43 0.14 -1.65
C THR A 71 -26.52 -0.33 -0.69
N GLU A 72 -26.14 -0.77 0.51
CA GLU A 72 -27.06 -1.20 1.56
C GLU A 72 -27.91 -0.03 2.07
N MET A 73 -27.34 1.17 2.14
CA MET A 73 -28.02 2.38 2.65
C MET A 73 -28.95 3.05 1.63
N THR A 74 -28.63 3.00 0.34
CA THR A 74 -29.32 3.79 -0.70
C THR A 74 -30.30 2.98 -1.55
N GLY A 75 -30.26 1.64 -1.46
CA GLY A 75 -31.05 0.74 -2.30
C GLY A 75 -30.55 0.60 -3.74
N ILE A 76 -29.48 1.32 -4.12
CA ILE A 76 -28.76 1.10 -5.39
C ILE A 76 -28.00 -0.22 -5.26
N LYS A 77 -28.28 -1.17 -6.16
CA LYS A 77 -27.82 -2.56 -6.02
C LYS A 77 -26.37 -2.82 -6.46
N ASP A 78 -25.81 -1.98 -7.32
CA ASP A 78 -24.47 -2.19 -7.88
C ASP A 78 -23.44 -1.25 -7.22
N PRO A 79 -22.46 -1.75 -6.46
CA PRO A 79 -21.44 -0.93 -5.82
C PRO A 79 -20.49 -0.25 -6.82
N ARG A 80 -20.46 -0.69 -8.08
CA ARG A 80 -19.66 -0.05 -9.14
C ARG A 80 -20.29 1.26 -9.62
N SER A 81 -21.59 1.44 -9.39
CA SER A 81 -22.30 2.70 -9.63
C SER A 81 -22.11 3.72 -8.50
N MET A 82 -21.43 3.34 -7.41
CA MET A 82 -21.10 4.23 -6.31
C MET A 82 -19.76 4.94 -6.58
N HIS A 83 -19.80 6.27 -6.63
CA HIS A 83 -18.62 7.13 -6.74
C HIS A 83 -18.35 7.79 -5.39
N ALA A 84 -17.44 7.18 -4.62
CA ALA A 84 -17.04 7.57 -3.28
C ALA A 84 -15.56 7.24 -3.06
#